data_AF-A0A0Q7CX84-F1
#
_entry.id   AF-A0A0Q7CX84-F1
#
_cell.length_a   1.000
_cell.length_b   1.000
_cell.length_c   1.000
_cell.angle_alpha   90.00
_cell.angle_beta   90.00
_cell.angle_gamma   90.00
#
_symmetry.space_group_name_H-M   'P 1'
#
loop_
_entity.id
_entity.type
_entity.pdbx_description
1 polymer ?
#
loop_
_entity_poly.entity_id
_entity_poly.type
_entity_poly.pdbx_seq_one_letter_code
_entity_poly.pdbx_strand_id
1 'polypeptide(L)'
;MWRLDAEVTEPENLGEQIFELLRRTTTDLDVWQALSGRFRVDLFCGWFMSGSNEGVEISPVTMIALGARGIVLSVDIYSPDVEGEHG
;
A
#
# COMPACT_ATOMS: atom_id res chain seq x y z
N MET A 1 -1.28 -10.26 -18.52
CA MET A 1 -1.42 -9.74 -17.15
C MET A 1 -1.44 -8.24 -17.23
N TRP A 2 -2.41 -7.58 -16.60
CA TRP A 2 -2.45 -6.11 -16.51
C TRP A 2 -1.68 -5.67 -15.27
N ARG A 3 -0.85 -4.64 -15.38
CA ARG A 3 -0.04 -4.11 -14.29
C ARG A 3 -0.04 -2.58 -14.34
N LEU A 4 -0.19 -1.95 -13.18
CA LEU A 4 0.04 -0.52 -12.97
C LEU A 4 1.23 -0.38 -12.03
N ASP A 5 2.12 0.55 -12.34
CA ASP A 5 3.34 0.82 -11.58
C ASP A 5 3.30 2.29 -11.10
N ALA A 6 3.57 2.55 -9.82
CA ALA A 6 3.75 3.91 -9.30
C ALA A 6 5.18 4.41 -9.55
N GLU A 7 5.40 5.71 -9.45
CA GLU A 7 6.74 6.28 -9.52
C GLU A 7 7.56 5.87 -8.28
N VAL A 8 8.83 5.54 -8.49
CA VAL A 8 9.77 5.24 -7.38
C VAL A 8 10.22 6.56 -6.76
N THR A 9 10.18 6.66 -5.42
CA THR A 9 10.55 7.88 -4.68
C THR A 9 11.60 7.59 -3.62
N GLU A 10 12.49 8.54 -3.38
CA GLU A 10 13.44 8.56 -2.26
C GLU A 10 13.37 9.92 -1.55
N PRO A 11 13.02 9.98 -0.24
CA PRO A 11 12.63 8.86 0.61
C PRO A 11 11.33 8.20 0.14
N GLU A 12 11.13 6.97 0.60
CA GLU A 12 9.95 6.16 0.27
C GLU A 12 8.66 6.88 0.70
N ASN A 13 7.62 6.80 -0.13
CA ASN A 13 6.31 7.41 0.17
C ASN A 13 5.16 6.47 -0.22
N LEU A 14 4.94 5.46 0.63
CA LEU A 14 3.92 4.45 0.42
C LEU A 14 2.52 5.05 0.22
N GLY A 15 2.15 6.06 1.03
CA GLY A 15 0.82 6.66 0.97
C GLY A 15 0.52 7.33 -0.36
N GLU A 16 1.47 8.09 -0.92
CA GLU A 16 1.33 8.73 -2.23
C GLU A 16 1.40 7.71 -3.37
N GLN A 17 2.26 6.70 -3.28
CA GLN A 17 2.35 5.65 -4.31
C GLN A 17 1.05 4.82 -4.40
N ILE A 18 0.44 4.48 -3.26
CA ILE A 18 -0.89 3.85 -3.23
C ILE A 18 -1.91 4.79 -3.90
N PHE A 19 -1.93 6.06 -3.52
CA PHE A 19 -2.88 7.02 -4.08
C PHE A 19 -2.69 7.20 -5.60
N GLU A 20 -1.45 7.18 -6.08
CA GLU A 20 -1.10 7.20 -7.49
C GLU A 20 -1.68 5.99 -8.26
N LEU A 21 -1.59 4.80 -7.68
CA LEU A 21 -2.18 3.61 -8.31
C LEU A 21 -3.71 3.76 -8.37
N LEU A 22 -4.33 4.22 -7.28
CA LEU A 22 -5.78 4.38 -7.22
C LEU A 22 -6.32 5.46 -8.18
N ARG A 23 -5.62 6.59 -8.37
CA ARG A 23 -6.03 7.65 -9.32
C ARG A 23 -6.02 7.18 -10.79
N ARG A 24 -5.28 6.11 -11.10
CA ARG A 24 -5.21 5.51 -12.44
C ARG A 24 -6.27 4.46 -12.68
N THR A 25 -7.06 4.15 -11.66
CA THR A 25 -8.23 3.27 -11.78
C THR A 25 -9.51 4.09 -11.84
N THR A 26 -10.62 3.45 -12.23
CA THR A 26 -11.92 4.12 -12.23
C THR A 26 -12.29 4.65 -10.84
N THR A 27 -12.95 5.80 -10.80
CA THR A 27 -13.55 6.37 -9.58
C THR A 27 -14.98 5.90 -9.35
N ASP A 28 -15.54 5.13 -10.29
CA ASP A 28 -16.90 4.58 -10.20
C ASP A 28 -16.98 3.50 -9.10
N LEU A 29 -17.66 3.80 -8.01
CA LEU A 29 -17.77 2.92 -6.85
C LEU A 29 -18.73 1.75 -7.10
N ASP A 30 -19.67 1.84 -8.03
CA ASP A 30 -20.56 0.72 -8.37
C ASP A 30 -19.76 -0.40 -9.04
N VAL A 31 -18.79 -0.03 -9.89
CA VAL A 31 -17.82 -0.97 -10.47
C VAL A 31 -16.99 -1.64 -9.37
N TRP A 32 -16.46 -0.87 -8.42
CA TRP A 32 -15.68 -1.40 -7.31
C TRP A 32 -16.49 -2.28 -6.37
N GLN A 33 -17.76 -1.94 -6.11
CA GLN A 33 -18.66 -2.77 -5.32
C GLN A 33 -18.92 -4.11 -6.03
N ALA A 34 -19.16 -4.10 -7.33
CA ALA A 34 -19.35 -5.33 -8.10
C ALA A 34 -18.08 -6.21 -8.11
N LEU A 35 -16.89 -5.59 -8.18
CA LEU A 35 -15.61 -6.29 -8.12
C LEU A 35 -15.35 -6.88 -6.74
N SER A 36 -15.38 -6.07 -5.69
CA SER A 36 -15.12 -6.49 -4.31
C SER A 36 -16.16 -7.47 -3.77
N GLY A 37 -17.41 -7.43 -4.29
CA GLY A 37 -18.45 -8.41 -3.96
C GLY A 37 -18.24 -9.79 -4.61
N ARG A 38 -17.45 -9.86 -5.69
CA ARG A 38 -17.23 -11.10 -6.45
C ARG A 38 -15.83 -11.68 -6.27
N PHE A 39 -14.85 -10.83 -6.00
CA PHE A 39 -13.44 -11.19 -5.93
C PHE A 39 -12.80 -10.60 -4.67
N ARG A 40 -11.76 -11.27 -4.18
CA ARG A 40 -10.86 -10.64 -3.22
C ARG A 40 -10.07 -9.56 -3.95
N VAL A 41 -10.13 -8.34 -3.44
CA VAL A 41 -9.35 -7.21 -3.91
C VAL A 41 -8.47 -6.74 -2.76
N ASP A 42 -7.16 -6.86 -2.91
CA ASP A 42 -6.18 -6.49 -1.90
C ASP A 42 -4.98 -5.74 -2.48
N LEU A 43 -4.33 -4.99 -1.60
CA LEU A 43 -3.05 -4.35 -1.81
C LEU A 43 -2.10 -4.85 -0.74
N PHE A 44 -0.98 -5.45 -1.16
CA PHE A 44 0.07 -5.91 -0.27
C PHE A 44 1.28 -4.99 -0.37
N CYS A 45 1.85 -4.64 0.78
CA CYS A 45 3.09 -3.88 0.89
C CYS A 45 4.01 -4.54 1.93
N GLY A 46 5.30 -4.64 1.60
CA GLY A 46 6.35 -4.88 2.58
C GLY A 46 7.07 -3.56 2.88
N TRP A 47 7.05 -3.12 4.14
CA TRP A 47 7.79 -1.96 4.63
C TRP A 47 9.08 -2.41 5.30
N PHE A 48 10.22 -1.99 4.77
CA PHE A 48 11.54 -2.34 5.29
C PHE A 48 12.11 -1.14 6.04
N MET A 49 12.16 -1.22 7.36
CA MET A 49 12.65 -0.12 8.19
C MET A 49 14.18 -0.01 8.11
N SER A 50 14.70 1.22 8.13
CA SER A 50 16.14 1.48 8.20
C SER A 50 16.69 1.46 9.64
N GLY A 51 15.82 1.64 10.62
CA GLY A 51 16.12 1.68 12.04
C GLY A 51 15.02 1.07 12.90
N SER A 52 15.32 0.85 14.19
CA SER A 52 14.31 0.41 15.14
C SER A 52 13.29 1.52 15.39
N ASN A 53 11.99 1.19 15.40
CA ASN A 53 10.88 2.11 15.69
C ASN A 53 10.67 3.20 14.61
N GLU A 54 10.78 2.81 13.34
CA GLU A 54 10.26 3.61 12.22
C GLU A 54 8.79 3.30 11.96
N GLY A 55 8.14 4.19 11.21
CA GLY A 55 6.76 4.01 10.77
C GLY A 55 6.55 4.65 9.41
N VAL A 56 5.48 4.24 8.76
CA VAL A 56 5.01 4.82 7.52
C VAL A 56 3.60 5.35 7.72
N GLU A 57 3.35 6.55 7.22
CA GLU A 57 2.03 7.18 7.31
C GLU A 57 1.24 6.98 6.02
N ILE A 58 -0.05 6.73 6.16
CA ILE A 58 -0.99 6.72 5.05
C ILE A 58 -2.04 7.78 5.33
N SER A 59 -2.16 8.74 4.41
CA SER A 59 -3.07 9.87 4.60
C SER A 59 -4.53 9.41 4.74
N PRO A 60 -5.38 10.16 5.47
CA PRO A 60 -6.80 9.86 5.55
C PRO A 60 -7.48 9.79 4.17
N VAL A 61 -7.05 10.61 3.22
CA VAL A 61 -7.58 10.62 1.84
C VAL A 61 -7.27 9.30 1.13
N THR A 62 -6.05 8.79 1.28
CA THR A 62 -5.65 7.48 0.73
C THR A 62 -6.41 6.34 1.40
N MET A 63 -6.59 6.39 2.73
CA MET A 63 -7.37 5.39 3.47
C MET A 63 -8.84 5.36 3.04
N ILE A 64 -9.46 6.53 2.84
CA ILE A 64 -10.83 6.63 2.28
C ILE A 64 -10.87 6.04 0.88
N ALA A 65 -9.87 6.35 0.04
CA ALA A 65 -9.81 5.84 -1.33
C ALA A 65 -9.73 4.29 -1.37
N LEU A 66 -8.96 3.67 -0.47
CA LEU A 66 -8.91 2.22 -0.32
C LEU A 66 -10.25 1.66 0.18
N GLY A 67 -10.76 2.21 1.28
CA GLY A 67 -11.98 1.73 1.94
C GLY A 67 -13.22 1.83 1.06
N ALA A 68 -13.39 2.96 0.35
CA ALA A 68 -14.52 3.16 -0.57
C ALA A 68 -14.53 2.14 -1.73
N ARG A 69 -13.36 1.60 -2.09
CA ARG A 69 -13.20 0.59 -3.16
C ARG A 69 -13.23 -0.85 -2.63
N GLY A 70 -13.38 -1.03 -1.32
CA GLY A 70 -13.35 -2.35 -0.69
C GLY A 70 -11.98 -3.04 -0.76
N ILE A 71 -10.89 -2.27 -0.87
CA ILE A 71 -9.53 -2.80 -1.00
C ILE A 71 -8.95 -2.98 0.40
N VAL A 72 -8.58 -4.21 0.73
CA VAL A 72 -7.84 -4.50 1.96
C VAL A 72 -6.38 -4.11 1.77
N LEU A 73 -5.82 -3.34 2.71
CA LEU A 73 -4.39 -3.10 2.79
C LEU A 73 -3.75 -4.08 3.77
N SER A 74 -2.81 -4.89 3.29
CA SER A 74 -1.94 -5.74 4.11
C SER A 74 -0.53 -5.16 4.11
N VAL A 75 0.02 -4.92 5.29
CA VAL A 75 1.38 -4.39 5.45
C VAL A 75 2.18 -5.34 6.31
N ASP A 76 3.25 -5.90 5.74
CA ASP A 76 4.29 -6.56 6.52
C ASP A 76 5.34 -5.51 6.88
N ILE A 77 5.69 -5.42 8.16
CA ILE A 77 6.69 -4.47 8.66
C ILE A 77 7.92 -5.27 9.08
N TYR A 78 9.03 -5.04 8.40
CA TYR A 78 10.30 -5.71 8.65
C TYR A 78 11.26 -4.75 9.37
N SER A 79 11.80 -5.19 10.49
CA SER A 79 12.92 -4.52 11.14
C SER A 79 14.20 -4.70 10.31
N PRO A 80 15.16 -3.76 10.40
CA PRO A 80 16.47 -3.98 9.81
C PRO A 80 17.07 -5.27 10.41
N ASP A 81 17.73 -6.05 9.57
CA ASP A 81 18.51 -7.20 10.03
C ASP A 81 19.61 -6.69 10.95
N VAL A 82 19.60 -7.14 12.21
CA VAL A 82 20.79 -7.01 13.06
C VAL A 82 21.82 -8.00 12.53
N GLU A 83 22.80 -7.51 11.75
CA GLU A 83 24.01 -8.31 11.50
C GLU A 83 24.57 -8.73 12.87
N GLY A 84 24.61 -10.04 13.10
CA GLY A 84 24.82 -10.62 14.42
C GLY A 84 26.08 -10.10 15.11
N GLU A 85 25.92 -9.60 16.34
CA GLU A 85 27.00 -9.57 17.31
C GLU A 85 27.33 -11.02 17.72
N HIS A 86 28.18 -11.67 16.92
CA HIS A 86 29.02 -12.75 17.43
C HIS A 86 30.26 -12.12 18.05
N GLY A 87 30.16 -11.79 19.34
CA GLY A 87 31.27 -11.40 20.23
C GLY A 87 31.36 -12.34 21.41
#